data_AF-A0A7K2BV65-F1
#
_entry.id   AF-A0A7K2BV65-F1
#
_cell.length_a   1.000
_cell.length_b   1.000
_cell.length_c   1.000
_cell.angle_alpha   90.00
_cell.angle_beta   90.00
_cell.angle_gamma   90.00
#
_symmetry.space_group_name_H-M   'P 1'
#
loop_
_entity.id
_entity.type
_entity.pdbx_description
1 polymer ?
#
loop_
_entity_poly.entity_id
_entity_poly.type
_entity_poly.pdbx_seq_one_letter_code
_entity_poly.pdbx_strand_id
1 'polypeptide(L)'
;MTRHPDAAVQRASAFVHAIVWAEHTTLWDLLSDHGRAAALSVAMRNGLDRVVAGRIRDDLADPVERERFLQQLVGGLRRDLRSVELTELTLGECSTASDGSVAVELLTPSQLPGTYAWPAGRLVLSCDTDRGWVVDRLEPRLAGP
;
A
#
# COMPACT_ATOMS: atom_id res chain seq x y z
N MET A 1 -8.56 -18.95 12.48
CA MET A 1 -7.34 -18.46 11.81
C MET A 1 -6.61 -17.55 12.77
N THR A 2 -5.38 -17.91 13.16
CA THR A 2 -4.59 -17.16 14.12
C THR A 2 -4.13 -15.85 13.49
N ARG A 3 -4.54 -14.72 14.08
CA ARG A 3 -4.12 -13.36 13.71
C ARG A 3 -2.67 -13.15 14.14
N HIS A 4 -1.72 -13.82 13.47
CA HIS A 4 -0.31 -13.62 13.78
C HIS A 4 0.19 -12.32 13.14
N PRO A 5 0.81 -11.42 13.91
CA PRO A 5 1.41 -10.20 13.37
C PRO A 5 2.47 -10.50 12.30
N ASP A 6 3.12 -11.66 12.35
CA ASP A 6 4.06 -12.12 11.32
C ASP A 6 3.43 -12.25 9.93
N ALA A 7 2.16 -12.68 9.86
CA ALA A 7 1.43 -12.77 8.60
C ALA A 7 1.05 -11.37 8.07
N ALA A 8 0.83 -10.39 8.96
CA ALA A 8 0.63 -9.00 8.55
C ALA A 8 1.93 -8.40 7.99
N VAL A 9 3.08 -8.70 8.60
CA VAL A 9 4.40 -8.27 8.12
C VAL A 9 4.71 -8.89 6.75
N GLN A 10 4.44 -10.18 6.56
CA GLN A 10 4.59 -10.83 5.24
C GLN A 10 3.70 -10.17 4.19
N ARG A 11 2.47 -9.79 4.55
CA ARG A 11 1.55 -9.10 3.64
C ARG A 11 2.02 -7.70 3.29
N ALA A 12 2.52 -6.95 4.29
CA ALA A 12 3.14 -5.65 4.10
C ALA A 12 4.35 -5.76 3.15
N SER A 13 5.18 -6.79 3.31
CA SER A 13 6.32 -7.07 2.43
C SER A 13 5.89 -7.30 0.98
N ALA A 14 4.86 -8.14 0.78
CA ALA A 14 4.31 -8.38 -0.55
C ALA A 14 3.75 -7.11 -1.21
N PHE A 15 3.14 -6.22 -0.42
CA PHE A 15 2.64 -4.93 -0.92
C PHE A 15 3.76 -4.01 -1.37
N VAL A 16 4.82 -3.86 -0.56
CA VAL A 16 6.01 -3.09 -0.94
C VAL A 16 6.67 -3.68 -2.19
N HIS A 17 6.82 -5.00 -2.24
CA HIS A 17 7.34 -5.71 -3.42
C HIS A 17 6.53 -5.38 -4.69
N ALA A 18 5.20 -5.44 -4.61
CA ALA A 18 4.34 -5.12 -5.73
C ALA A 18 4.50 -3.67 -6.22
N ILE A 19 4.73 -2.71 -5.32
CA ILE A 19 5.08 -1.32 -5.70
C ILE A 19 6.44 -1.27 -6.39
N VAL A 20 7.46 -1.90 -5.81
CA VAL A 20 8.86 -1.88 -6.31
C VAL A 20 8.94 -2.48 -7.71
N TRP A 21 8.23 -3.57 -7.97
CA TRP A 21 8.29 -4.29 -9.25
C TRP A 21 7.16 -3.97 -10.22
N ALA A 22 6.30 -3.00 -9.89
CA ALA A 22 5.15 -2.60 -10.70
C ALA A 22 4.21 -3.78 -11.00
N GLU A 23 3.97 -4.63 -9.99
CA GLU A 23 2.98 -5.71 -10.08
C GLU A 23 1.58 -5.15 -9.83
N HIS A 24 1.04 -4.49 -10.86
CA HIS A 24 -0.23 -3.75 -10.84
C HIS A 24 -1.42 -4.55 -10.28
N THR A 25 -1.61 -5.76 -10.78
CA THR A 25 -2.71 -6.65 -10.35
C THR A 25 -2.50 -7.14 -8.92
N THR A 26 -1.28 -7.61 -8.60
CA THR A 26 -0.93 -8.06 -7.25
C THR A 26 -1.18 -6.95 -6.22
N LEU A 27 -0.76 -5.72 -6.53
CA LEU A 27 -0.98 -4.56 -5.67
C LEU A 27 -2.48 -4.35 -5.39
N TRP A 28 -3.31 -4.40 -6.43
CA TRP A 28 -4.76 -4.23 -6.30
C TRP A 28 -5.40 -5.33 -5.45
N ASP A 29 -4.92 -6.57 -5.57
CA ASP A 29 -5.41 -7.73 -4.83
C ASP A 29 -5.01 -7.74 -3.35
N LEU A 30 -3.91 -7.05 -3.03
CA LEU A 30 -3.46 -6.85 -1.65
C LEU A 30 -4.23 -5.75 -0.90
N LEU A 31 -4.92 -4.85 -1.61
CA LEU A 31 -5.73 -3.80 -1.00
C LEU A 31 -7.04 -4.35 -0.43
N SER A 32 -7.43 -3.83 0.72
CA SER A 32 -8.77 -4.02 1.26
C SER A 32 -9.80 -3.25 0.41
N ASP A 33 -11.08 -3.53 0.60
CA ASP A 33 -12.13 -2.80 -0.13
C ASP A 33 -12.14 -1.32 0.26
N HIS A 34 -11.76 -1.00 1.50
CA HIS A 34 -11.54 0.37 1.94
C HIS A 34 -10.36 1.02 1.19
N GLY A 35 -9.23 0.32 1.07
CA GLY A 35 -8.07 0.80 0.32
C GLY A 35 -8.37 1.01 -1.17
N ARG A 36 -9.10 0.08 -1.79
CA ARG A 36 -9.58 0.19 -3.18
C ARG A 36 -10.50 1.40 -3.37
N ALA A 37 -11.46 1.59 -2.47
CA ALA A 37 -12.36 2.75 -2.52
C ALA A 37 -11.62 4.08 -2.33
N ALA A 38 -10.62 4.13 -1.46
CA ALA A 38 -9.77 5.30 -1.27
C ALA A 38 -8.93 5.60 -2.53
N ALA A 39 -8.30 4.58 -3.13
CA ALA A 39 -7.54 4.71 -4.37
C ALA A 39 -8.40 5.26 -5.52
N LEU A 40 -9.61 4.72 -5.71
CA LEU A 40 -10.56 5.21 -6.70
C LEU A 40 -11.00 6.65 -6.41
N SER A 41 -11.22 6.98 -5.13
CA SER A 41 -11.57 8.35 -4.72
C SER A 41 -10.46 9.35 -5.06
N VAL A 42 -9.20 8.98 -4.83
CA VAL A 42 -8.04 9.79 -5.23
C VAL A 42 -7.93 9.90 -6.74
N ALA A 43 -8.10 8.79 -7.48
CA ALA A 43 -8.05 8.82 -8.94
C ALA A 43 -9.15 9.71 -9.54
N MET A 44 -10.39 9.65 -9.02
CA MET A 44 -11.47 10.54 -9.43
C MET A 44 -11.14 12.02 -9.19
N ARG A 45 -10.53 12.35 -8.05
CA ARG A 45 -10.05 13.72 -7.77
C ARG A 45 -8.95 14.18 -8.73
N ASN A 46 -8.22 13.24 -9.34
CA ASN A 46 -7.17 13.49 -10.33
C ASN A 46 -7.66 13.32 -11.78
N GLY A 47 -8.97 13.27 -12.02
CA GLY A 47 -9.55 13.29 -13.37
C GLY A 47 -9.94 11.92 -13.94
N LEU A 48 -9.94 10.84 -13.14
CA LEU A 48 -10.59 9.60 -13.54
C LEU A 48 -12.10 9.80 -13.64
N ASP A 49 -12.69 9.40 -14.77
CA ASP A 49 -14.13 9.46 -14.98
C ASP A 49 -14.89 8.61 -13.95
N ARG A 50 -16.00 9.13 -13.42
CA ARG A 50 -16.78 8.48 -12.36
C ARG A 50 -17.42 7.17 -12.83
N VAL A 51 -17.80 7.07 -14.10
CA VAL A 51 -18.37 5.85 -14.68
C VAL A 51 -17.28 4.80 -14.82
N VAL A 52 -16.08 5.18 -15.28
CA VAL A 52 -14.90 4.29 -15.29
C VAL A 52 -14.57 3.80 -13.88
N ALA A 53 -14.53 4.70 -12.88
CA ALA A 53 -14.27 4.33 -11.49
C ALA A 53 -15.33 3.34 -10.94
N GLY A 54 -16.61 3.54 -11.29
CA GLY A 54 -17.69 2.61 -10.97
C GLY A 54 -17.47 1.23 -11.61
N ARG A 55 -17.12 1.19 -12.90
CA ARG A 55 -16.78 -0.06 -13.58
C ARG A 55 -15.60 -0.79 -12.95
N ILE A 56 -14.53 -0.08 -12.59
CA ILE A 56 -13.36 -0.70 -11.94
C ILE A 56 -13.74 -1.30 -10.58
N ARG A 57 -14.51 -0.55 -9.78
CA ARG A 57 -15.01 -1.04 -8.48
C ARG A 57 -15.85 -2.30 -8.62
N ASP A 58 -16.71 -2.34 -9.64
CA ASP A 58 -17.66 -3.42 -9.86
C ASP A 58 -17.07 -4.57 -10.72
N ASP A 59 -15.77 -4.52 -11.03
CA ASP A 59 -15.05 -5.49 -11.88
C ASP A 59 -15.60 -5.60 -13.33
N LEU A 60 -16.20 -4.52 -13.82
CA LEU A 60 -16.81 -4.39 -15.15
C LEU A 60 -15.98 -3.53 -16.12
N ALA A 61 -14.84 -3.01 -15.68
CA ALA A 61 -13.96 -2.21 -16.54
C ALA A 61 -13.29 -3.09 -17.59
N ASP A 62 -13.10 -2.56 -18.79
CA ASP A 62 -12.31 -3.28 -19.78
C ASP A 62 -10.84 -3.39 -19.35
N PRO A 63 -10.07 -4.35 -19.90
CA PRO A 63 -8.68 -4.56 -19.49
C PRO A 63 -7.78 -3.34 -19.67
N VAL A 64 -8.05 -2.48 -20.65
CA VAL A 64 -7.25 -1.29 -20.94
C VAL A 64 -7.53 -0.18 -19.93
N GLU A 65 -8.80 0.05 -19.61
CA GLU A 65 -9.24 0.97 -18.55
C GLU A 65 -8.64 0.58 -17.20
N ARG A 66 -8.73 -0.71 -16.86
CA ARG A 66 -8.19 -1.24 -15.62
C ARG A 66 -6.68 -1.09 -15.55
N GLU A 67 -5.96 -1.53 -16.57
CA GLU A 67 -4.50 -1.45 -16.60
C GLU A 67 -4.00 0.00 -16.49
N ARG A 68 -4.63 0.94 -17.21
CA ARG A 68 -4.28 2.36 -17.13
C ARG A 68 -4.47 2.91 -15.71
N PHE A 69 -5.57 2.57 -15.06
CA PHE A 69 -5.80 2.97 -13.68
C PHE A 69 -4.73 2.39 -12.73
N LEU A 70 -4.40 1.11 -12.88
CA LEU A 70 -3.41 0.47 -12.01
C LEU A 70 -2.00 1.06 -12.21
N GLN A 71 -1.61 1.38 -13.45
CA GLN A 71 -0.37 2.10 -13.74
C GLN A 71 -0.31 3.45 -13.03
N GLN A 72 -1.41 4.21 -13.06
CA GLN A 72 -1.51 5.50 -12.38
C GLN A 72 -1.45 5.34 -10.86
N LEU A 73 -2.11 4.33 -10.31
CA LEU A 73 -2.08 4.01 -8.88
C LEU A 73 -0.65 3.71 -8.42
N VAL A 74 0.05 2.80 -9.11
CA VAL A 74 1.44 2.44 -8.78
C VAL A 74 2.36 3.65 -8.93
N GLY A 75 2.20 4.44 -9.99
CA GLY A 75 2.92 5.71 -10.16
C GLY A 75 2.68 6.70 -9.02
N GLY A 76 1.45 6.81 -8.53
CA GLY A 76 1.10 7.63 -7.36
C GLY A 76 1.78 7.15 -6.09
N LEU A 77 1.70 5.85 -5.78
CA LEU A 77 2.34 5.28 -4.59
C LEU A 77 3.86 5.43 -4.59
N ARG A 78 4.50 5.21 -5.75
CA ARG A 78 5.94 5.45 -5.90
C ARG A 78 6.30 6.91 -5.69
N ARG A 79 5.44 7.84 -6.12
CA ARG A 79 5.62 9.27 -5.89
C ARG A 79 5.48 9.64 -4.41
N ASP A 80 4.54 9.03 -3.71
CA ASP A 80 4.34 9.25 -2.27
C ASP A 80 5.54 8.77 -1.45
N LEU A 81 6.25 7.75 -1.95
CA LEU A 81 7.47 7.19 -1.34
C LEU A 81 8.76 7.72 -1.97
N ARG A 82 8.70 8.73 -2.86
CA ARG A 82 9.86 9.20 -3.65
C ARG A 82 11.05 9.72 -2.85
N SER A 83 10.84 10.05 -1.57
CA SER A 83 11.92 10.48 -0.67
C SER A 83 12.80 9.32 -0.22
N VAL A 84 12.51 8.09 -0.69
CA VAL A 84 13.18 6.86 -0.32
C VAL A 84 13.52 6.05 -1.57
N GLU A 85 14.69 5.43 -1.58
CA GLU A 85 15.04 4.40 -2.54
C GLU A 85 14.17 3.16 -2.28
N LEU A 86 13.16 2.93 -3.14
CA LEU A 86 12.13 1.91 -2.91
C LEU A 86 12.69 0.50 -2.76
N THR A 87 13.79 0.19 -3.44
CA THR A 87 14.48 -1.11 -3.40
C THR A 87 15.21 -1.34 -2.08
N GLU A 88 15.42 -0.28 -1.29
CA GLU A 88 16.07 -0.34 0.02
C GLU A 88 15.08 -0.27 1.18
N LEU A 89 13.77 -0.18 0.90
CA LEU A 89 12.74 -0.18 1.93
C LEU A 89 12.74 -1.49 2.70
N THR A 90 12.78 -1.38 4.02
CA THR A 90 12.68 -2.50 4.95
C THR A 90 11.47 -2.33 5.86
N LEU A 91 11.01 -3.42 6.47
CA LEU A 91 9.92 -3.38 7.43
C LEU A 91 10.46 -3.24 8.85
N GLY A 92 9.86 -2.33 9.62
CA GLY A 92 10.23 -2.02 10.99
C GLY A 92 9.27 -2.63 12.00
N GLU A 93 9.03 -1.88 13.07
CA GLU A 93 8.16 -2.32 14.15
C GLU A 93 6.71 -2.54 13.68
N CYS A 94 6.07 -3.51 14.32
CA CYS A 94 4.69 -3.89 14.08
C CYS A 94 3.90 -3.60 15.36
N SER A 95 2.84 -2.80 15.22
CA SER A 95 1.96 -2.42 16.33
C SER A 95 0.52 -2.80 16.04
N THR A 96 -0.16 -3.35 17.03
CA THR A 96 -1.56 -3.77 16.92
C THR A 96 -2.46 -2.74 17.59
N ALA A 97 -3.49 -2.29 16.88
CA ALA A 97 -4.51 -1.40 17.39
C ALA A 97 -5.64 -2.16 18.12
N SER A 98 -6.45 -1.44 18.89
CA SER A 98 -7.55 -2.02 19.69
C SER A 98 -8.67 -2.64 18.85
N ASP A 99 -8.82 -2.21 17.60
CA ASP A 99 -9.75 -2.77 16.62
C ASP A 99 -9.22 -4.05 15.93
N GLY A 100 -7.98 -4.46 16.25
CA GLY A 100 -7.31 -5.61 15.65
C GLY A 100 -6.58 -5.30 14.34
N SER A 101 -6.57 -4.05 13.90
CA SER A 101 -5.73 -3.59 12.80
C SER A 101 -4.25 -3.60 13.20
N VAL A 102 -3.37 -3.75 12.23
CA VAL A 102 -1.92 -3.77 12.41
C VAL A 102 -1.27 -2.66 11.61
N ALA A 103 -0.40 -1.89 12.24
CA ALA A 103 0.46 -0.93 11.57
C ALA A 103 1.89 -1.48 11.49
N VAL A 104 2.41 -1.61 10.28
CA VAL A 104 3.79 -2.03 10.00
C VAL A 104 4.58 -0.81 9.54
N GLU A 105 5.63 -0.46 10.27
CA GLU A 105 6.51 0.64 9.91
C GLU A 105 7.33 0.31 8.65
N LEU A 106 7.52 1.31 7.81
CA LEU A 106 8.43 1.26 6.67
C LEU A 106 9.69 2.04 7.03
N LEU A 107 10.85 1.46 6.77
CA LEU A 107 12.15 1.99 7.12
C LEU A 107 13.02 2.18 5.88
N THR A 108 13.73 3.30 5.81
CA THR A 108 14.77 3.57 4.80
C THR A 108 16.15 3.56 5.45
N PRO A 109 17.21 3.06 4.79
CA PRO A 109 18.55 3.10 5.37
C PRO A 109 18.99 4.53 5.67
N SER A 110 19.71 4.70 6.77
CA SER A 110 20.36 5.98 7.08
C SER A 110 21.84 5.92 6.81
N GLN A 111 22.37 7.00 6.22
CA GLN A 111 23.80 7.24 6.08
C GLN A 111 24.38 8.03 7.27
N LEU A 112 23.57 8.37 8.28
CA LEU A 112 23.99 9.15 9.43
C LEU A 112 24.66 8.27 10.50
N PRO A 113 25.81 8.67 11.06
CA PRO A 113 26.48 7.92 12.12
C PRO A 113 25.55 7.67 13.31
N GLY A 114 25.45 6.41 13.74
CA GLY A 114 24.65 6.01 14.91
C GLY A 114 23.14 5.85 14.66
N THR A 115 22.66 6.12 13.44
CA THR A 115 21.29 5.80 13.03
C THR A 115 21.35 4.81 11.88
N TYR A 116 20.72 3.65 12.01
CA TYR A 116 20.76 2.63 10.95
C TYR A 116 19.64 2.79 9.92
N ALA A 117 18.49 3.33 10.33
CA ALA A 117 17.33 3.54 9.47
C ALA A 117 16.44 4.69 9.96
N TRP A 118 15.68 5.29 9.03
CA TRP A 118 14.66 6.30 9.31
C TRP A 118 13.27 5.79 8.95
N PRO A 119 12.22 6.20 9.70
CA PRO A 119 10.84 5.94 9.31
C PRO A 119 10.48 6.62 7.98
N ALA A 120 10.13 5.82 6.99
CA ALA A 120 9.63 6.22 5.67
C ALA A 120 8.10 6.35 5.62
N GLY A 121 7.40 5.74 6.57
CA GLY A 121 5.95 5.69 6.60
C GLY A 121 5.47 4.46 7.35
N ARG A 122 4.19 4.13 7.17
CA ARG A 122 3.62 2.88 7.67
C ARG A 122 2.51 2.37 6.78
N LEU A 123 2.37 1.06 6.74
CA LEU A 123 1.22 0.37 6.15
C LEU A 123 0.24 0.03 7.28
N VAL A 124 -1.03 0.32 7.06
CA VAL A 124 -2.11 -0.10 7.96
C VAL A 124 -2.84 -1.25 7.30
N LEU A 125 -2.96 -2.36 8.02
CA LEU A 125 -3.54 -3.60 7.58
C LEU A 125 -4.69 -4.01 8.49
N SER A 126 -5.74 -4.57 7.90
CA SER A 126 -6.83 -5.23 8.59
C SER A 126 -6.88 -6.71 8.20
N CYS A 127 -7.52 -7.52 9.05
CA CYS A 127 -7.69 -8.94 8.81
C CYS A 127 -9.09 -9.20 8.24
N ASP A 128 -9.15 -9.44 6.93
CA ASP A 128 -10.34 -9.86 6.20
C ASP A 128 -10.58 -11.37 6.42
N THR A 129 -11.86 -11.74 6.54
CA THR A 129 -12.24 -13.12 6.90
C THR A 129 -11.89 -14.12 5.79
N ASP A 130 -11.95 -13.69 4.54
CA ASP A 130 -11.77 -14.55 3.37
C ASP A 130 -10.36 -14.40 2.77
N ARG A 131 -9.84 -13.17 2.73
CA ARG A 131 -8.52 -12.83 2.14
C ARG A 131 -7.36 -12.84 3.12
N GLY A 132 -7.63 -12.95 4.42
CA GLY A 132 -6.62 -12.76 5.46
C GLY A 132 -6.20 -11.29 5.58
N TRP A 133 -4.92 -11.04 5.89
CA TRP A 133 -4.43 -9.66 5.99
C TRP A 133 -4.57 -8.92 4.64
N VAL A 134 -5.04 -7.68 4.69
CA VAL A 134 -5.20 -6.79 3.52
C VAL A 134 -4.73 -5.38 3.91
N VAL A 135 -4.27 -4.61 2.93
CA VAL A 135 -3.76 -3.25 3.15
C VAL A 135 -4.90 -2.25 3.02
N ASP A 136 -5.18 -1.51 4.09
CA ASP A 136 -6.19 -0.46 4.10
C ASP A 136 -5.64 0.85 3.53
N ARG A 137 -4.40 1.19 3.88
CA ARG A 137 -3.74 2.40 3.41
C ARG A 137 -2.24 2.38 3.62
N LEU A 138 -1.55 3.12 2.78
CA LEU A 138 -0.19 3.59 2.98
C LEU A 138 -0.24 4.99 3.58
N GLU A 139 0.44 5.19 4.70
CA GLU A 139 0.66 6.49 5.31
C GLU A 139 2.13 6.87 5.07
N PRO A 140 2.45 7.56 3.97
CA PRO A 140 3.82 8.00 3.72
C PRO A 140 4.21 9.00 4.80
N ARG A 141 5.40 8.83 5.38
CA ARG A 141 6.01 9.89 6.16
C ARG A 141 6.83 10.70 5.18
N LEU A 142 6.57 12.00 5.09
CA LEU A 142 7.54 12.90 4.50
C LEU A 142 8.82 12.68 5.31
N ALA A 143 9.85 12.11 4.67
CA ALA A 143 11.13 11.84 5.34
C ALA A 143 11.53 13.12 6.09
N GLY A 144 11.73 13.00 7.40
CA GLY A 144 12.18 14.12 8.23
C GLY A 144 13.68 14.01 8.48
N PRO A 145 14.40 15.13 8.63
CA PRO A 145 13.94 16.53 8.51
C PRO A 145 13.89 17.09 7.09
#